data_AF-A0A401Q9T7-F1
#
_entry.id   AF-A0A401Q9T7-F1
#
_cell.length_a   1.000
_cell.length_b   1.000
_cell.length_c   1.000
_cell.angle_alpha   90.00
_cell.angle_beta   90.00
_cell.angle_gamma   90.00
#
_symmetry.space_group_name_H-M   'P 1'
#
loop_
_entity.id
_entity.type
_entity.pdbx_description
1 polymer ?
#
loop_
_entity_poly.entity_id
_entity_poly.type
_entity_poly.pdbx_seq_one_letter_code
_entity_poly.pdbx_strand_id
1 'polypeptide(L)'
;MEEETKIFQKDGVEAYVKYQVGHENEPFAPGAAFPFVKAVEVVNEQLRQLYPDSDELFDIVLVTNNHAQVGVRLINSINHYGK
;
A
#
# COMPACT_ATOMS: atom_id res chain seq x y z
N MET A 1 -11.34 5.53 2.47
CA MET A 1 -10.65 6.71 3.01
C MET A 1 -11.59 7.74 3.62
N GLU A 2 -12.67 8.18 2.97
CA GLU A 2 -13.58 9.18 3.60
C GLU A 2 -14.28 8.65 4.85
N GLU A 3 -14.84 7.44 4.82
CA GLU A 3 -15.49 6.83 5.99
C GLU A 3 -14.51 6.59 7.15
N GLU A 4 -13.29 6.20 6.82
CA GLU A 4 -12.23 5.94 7.80
C GLU A 4 -11.78 7.23 8.50
N THR A 5 -11.66 8.31 7.74
CA THR A 5 -11.38 9.66 8.26
C THR A 5 -12.52 10.15 9.15
N LYS A 6 -13.78 9.87 8.80
CA LYS A 6 -14.94 10.20 9.64
C LYS A 6 -14.91 9.45 10.97
N ILE A 7 -14.63 8.14 10.95
CA ILE A 7 -14.51 7.32 12.18
C ILE A 7 -13.38 7.86 13.07
N PHE A 8 -12.22 8.18 12.48
CA PHE A 8 -11.11 8.77 13.22
C PHE A 8 -11.46 10.12 13.86
N GLN A 9 -12.12 11.01 13.12
CA GLN A 9 -12.48 12.34 13.60
C GLN A 9 -13.60 12.31 14.65
N LYS A 10 -14.55 11.38 14.53
CA LYS A 10 -15.75 11.32 15.37
C LYS A 10 -15.56 10.45 16.60
N ASP A 11 -14.96 9.27 16.43
CA ASP A 11 -14.94 8.19 17.42
C ASP A 11 -13.52 7.89 17.93
N GLY A 12 -12.51 8.60 17.40
CA GLY A 12 -11.12 8.53 17.86
C GLY A 12 -10.33 7.33 17.34
N VAL A 13 -9.10 7.20 17.85
CA VAL A 13 -8.09 6.23 17.37
C VAL A 13 -8.55 4.78 17.56
N GLU A 14 -9.17 4.44 18.70
CA GLU A 14 -9.56 3.06 19.02
C GLU A 14 -10.65 2.53 18.07
N ALA A 15 -11.67 3.35 17.78
CA ALA A 15 -12.73 2.99 16.84
C ALA A 15 -12.19 2.82 15.42
N TYR A 16 -11.28 3.71 15.01
CA TYR A 16 -10.58 3.61 13.73
C TYR A 16 -9.76 2.32 13.61
N VAL A 17 -8.99 1.98 14.65
CA VAL A 17 -8.20 0.73 14.67
C VAL A 17 -9.11 -0.49 14.57
N LYS A 18 -10.20 -0.54 15.37
CA LYS A 18 -11.15 -1.67 15.33
C LYS A 18 -11.81 -1.82 13.96
N TYR A 19 -12.13 -0.70 13.32
CA TYR A 19 -12.66 -0.70 11.95
C TYR A 19 -11.62 -1.25 10.97
N GLN A 20 -10.37 -0.79 11.03
CA GLN A 20 -9.31 -1.28 10.13
C GLN A 20 -9.05 -2.77 10.30
N VAL A 21 -9.02 -3.28 11.54
CA VAL A 21 -8.86 -4.71 11.84
C VAL A 21 -10.00 -5.54 11.25
N GLY A 22 -11.25 -5.08 11.38
CA GLY A 22 -12.41 -5.77 10.82
C GLY A 22 -12.41 -5.86 9.28
N HIS A 23 -11.70 -4.96 8.61
CA HIS A 23 -11.64 -4.88 7.14
C HIS A 23 -10.24 -5.25 6.60
N GLU A 24 -9.42 -5.98 7.37
CA GLU A 24 -8.05 -6.37 6.98
C GLU A 24 -7.96 -7.11 5.65
N ASN A 25 -9.00 -7.87 5.30
CA ASN A 25 -9.07 -8.65 4.07
C ASN A 25 -9.68 -7.89 2.89
N GLU A 26 -10.10 -6.63 3.11
CA GLU A 26 -10.63 -5.78 2.04
C GLU A 26 -9.52 -4.85 1.54
N PRO A 27 -8.95 -5.11 0.35
CA PRO A 27 -7.86 -4.29 -0.16
C PRO A 27 -8.31 -2.84 -0.40
N PHE A 28 -7.40 -1.90 -0.16
CA PHE A 28 -7.63 -0.48 -0.46
C PHE A 28 -7.79 -0.26 -1.96
N ALA A 29 -8.69 0.64 -2.35
CA ALA A 29 -8.78 1.07 -3.74
C ALA A 29 -7.49 1.80 -4.18
N PRO A 30 -7.12 1.72 -5.48
CA PRO A 30 -5.96 2.42 -6.02
C PRO A 30 -6.00 3.93 -5.71
N GLY A 31 -4.96 4.42 -5.04
CA GLY A 31 -4.80 5.84 -4.73
C GLY A 31 -4.01 6.61 -5.79
N ALA A 32 -3.77 7.90 -5.54
CA ALA A 32 -3.05 8.77 -6.46
C ALA A 32 -1.62 8.30 -6.81
N ALA A 33 -0.95 7.63 -5.87
CA ALA A 33 0.40 7.10 -6.08
C ALA A 33 0.42 5.76 -6.85
N PHE A 34 -0.72 5.10 -7.01
CA PHE A 34 -0.79 3.76 -7.60
C PHE A 34 -0.27 3.69 -9.05
N PRO A 35 -0.63 4.63 -9.96
CA PRO A 35 -0.09 4.63 -11.33
C PRO A 35 1.44 4.81 -11.36
N PHE A 36 1.99 5.59 -10.42
CA PHE A 36 3.44 5.79 -10.33
C PHE A 36 4.16 4.50 -9.93
N VAL A 37 3.66 3.80 -8.91
CA VAL A 37 4.21 2.50 -8.48
C VAL A 37 4.20 1.50 -9.64
N LYS A 38 3.09 1.43 -10.39
CA LYS A 38 2.99 0.56 -11.58
C LYS A 38 3.94 0.95 -12.70
N ALA A 39 4.16 2.25 -12.92
CA ALA A 39 5.13 2.70 -13.92
C ALA A 39 6.56 2.27 -13.56
N VAL A 40 6.94 2.38 -12.28
CA VAL A 40 8.26 1.95 -11.80
C VAL A 40 8.44 0.44 -11.90
N GLU A 41 7.41 -0.35 -11.59
CA GLU A 41 7.40 -1.81 -11.80
C GLU A 41 7.68 -2.19 -13.26
N VAL A 42 7.00 -1.54 -14.21
CA VAL A 42 7.23 -1.76 -15.65
C VAL A 42 8.66 -1.38 -16.06
N VAL A 43 9.21 -0.30 -15.50
CA VAL A 43 10.61 0.07 -15.75
C VAL A 43 11.56 -1.00 -15.22
N ASN A 44 11.32 -1.54 -14.02
CA ASN A 44 12.12 -2.62 -13.46
C ASN A 44 12.06 -3.89 -14.33
N GLU A 45 10.89 -4.26 -14.86
CA GLU A 45 10.76 -5.39 -15.80
C GLU A 45 11.61 -5.18 -17.06
N GLN A 46 11.61 -3.98 -17.63
CA GLN A 46 12.42 -3.65 -18.81
C GLN A 46 13.91 -3.66 -18.50
N LEU A 47 14.33 -3.13 -17.34
CA LEU A 47 15.73 -3.15 -16.91
C LEU A 47 16.25 -4.58 -16.77
N ARG A 48 15.45 -5.50 -16.21
CA ARG A 48 15.81 -6.92 -16.12
C ARG A 48 15.98 -7.59 -17.48
N GLN A 49 15.20 -7.18 -18.48
CA GLN A 49 15.32 -7.71 -19.84
C GLN A 49 16.54 -7.16 -20.58
N LEU A 50 16.83 -5.87 -20.40
CA LEU A 50 17.96 -5.19 -21.07
C LEU A 50 19.31 -5.52 -20.42
N TYR A 51 19.33 -5.70 -19.10
CA TYR A 51 20.54 -5.89 -18.29
C TYR A 51 20.34 -7.05 -17.29
N PRO A 52 20.30 -8.31 -17.77
CA PRO A 52 20.01 -9.47 -16.92
C PRO A 52 21.04 -9.73 -15.82
N ASP A 53 22.27 -9.26 -16.00
CA ASP A 53 23.37 -9.39 -15.03
C ASP A 53 23.45 -8.19 -14.05
N SER A 54 22.56 -7.20 -14.18
CA SER A 54 22.52 -6.01 -13.33
C SER A 54 21.47 -6.15 -12.24
N ASP A 55 21.86 -5.83 -11.01
CA ASP A 55 20.97 -5.76 -9.84
C ASP A 55 20.44 -4.32 -9.59
N GLU A 56 20.74 -3.36 -10.48
CA GLU A 56 20.29 -1.97 -10.34
C GLU A 56 18.81 -1.82 -10.71
N LEU A 57 17.95 -1.85 -9.68
CA LEU A 57 16.51 -1.69 -9.82
C LEU A 57 15.99 -0.59 -8.89
N PHE A 58 14.80 -0.10 -9.19
CA PHE A 58 14.11 0.86 -8.36
C PHE A 58 13.43 0.18 -7.18
N ASP A 59 13.78 0.60 -5.97
CA ASP A 59 13.08 0.22 -4.74
C ASP A 59 12.04 1.27 -4.34
N ILE A 60 10.87 0.81 -3.92
CA ILE A 60 9.79 1.66 -3.41
C ILE A 60 9.61 1.36 -1.93
N VAL A 61 9.89 2.34 -1.08
CA VAL A 61 9.74 2.23 0.38
C VAL A 61 8.57 3.10 0.84
N LEU A 62 7.59 2.47 1.48
CA LEU A 62 6.47 3.17 2.10
C LEU A 62 6.76 3.39 3.58
N VAL A 63 6.83 4.65 4.00
CA VAL A 63 7.03 5.03 5.41
C VAL A 63 5.75 5.67 5.91
N THR A 64 5.19 5.15 7.00
CA THR A 64 4.00 5.70 7.65
C THR A 64 4.17 5.75 9.16
N ASN A 65 3.63 6.80 9.78
CA ASN A 65 3.58 6.94 11.24
C ASN A 65 2.23 6.45 11.82
N ASN A 66 1.40 5.80 10.99
CA ASN A 66 0.13 5.24 11.42
C ASN A 66 0.34 3.97 12.28
N HIS A 67 -0.59 3.71 13.20
CA HIS A 67 -0.55 2.54 14.07
C HIS A 67 -0.31 1.24 13.30
N ALA A 68 0.64 0.42 13.79
CA ALA A 68 1.12 -0.80 13.13
C ALA A 68 0.00 -1.80 12.75
N GLN A 69 -1.14 -1.79 13.46
CA GLN A 69 -2.30 -2.64 13.14
C GLN A 69 -2.97 -2.29 11.80
N VAL A 70 -2.86 -1.04 11.32
CA VAL A 70 -3.32 -0.67 9.96
C VAL A 70 -2.38 -1.21 8.88
N GLY A 71 -1.19 -1.68 9.26
CA GLY A 71 -0.20 -2.25 8.35
C GLY A 71 -0.65 -3.56 7.70
N VAL A 72 -1.49 -4.36 8.37
CA VAL A 72 -1.91 -5.67 7.84
C VAL A 72 -2.76 -5.52 6.57
N ARG A 73 -3.78 -4.65 6.62
CA ARG A 73 -4.63 -4.35 5.46
C ARG A 73 -3.85 -3.76 4.30
N LEU A 74 -2.86 -2.92 4.62
CA LEU A 74 -1.96 -2.31 3.64
C LEU A 74 -1.10 -3.38 2.94
N ILE A 75 -0.49 -4.30 3.70
CA ILE A 75 0.27 -5.43 3.15
C ILE A 75 -0.64 -6.30 2.28
N ASN A 76 -1.84 -6.61 2.74
CA ASN A 76 -2.82 -7.39 1.96
C ASN A 76 -3.19 -6.68 0.65
N SER A 77 -3.30 -5.36 0.67
CA SER A 77 -3.54 -4.56 -0.54
C SER A 77 -2.35 -4.61 -1.49
N ILE A 78 -1.12 -4.52 -0.97
CA ILE A 78 0.10 -4.66 -1.77
C ILE A 78 0.13 -6.05 -2.42
N ASN A 79 -0.10 -7.13 -1.66
CA ASN A 79 -0.14 -8.49 -2.20
C ASN A 79 -1.28 -8.71 -3.21
N HIS A 80 -2.38 -7.97 -3.09
CA HIS A 80 -3.47 -8.04 -4.05
C HIS A 80 -3.10 -7.44 -5.42
N TYR A 81 -2.30 -6.37 -5.44
CA TYR A 81 -1.96 -5.62 -6.65
C TYR A 81 -0.55 -5.88 -7.20
N GLY A 82 0.40 -6.27 -6.36
CA GLY A 82 1.75 -6.71 -6.73
C GLY A 82 1.69 -8.19 -7.07
N LYS A 83 1.77 -8.49 -8.37
CA LYS A 83 1.79 -9.84 -8.91
C LYS A 83 3.12 -10.07 -9.59
#